data_AF-Q5UEC1-F1
#
_entry.id   AF-Q5UEC1-F1
#
_cell.length_a   1.000
_cell.length_b   1.000
_cell.length_c   1.000
_cell.angle_alpha   90.00
_cell.angle_beta   90.00
_cell.angle_gamma   90.00
#
_symmetry.space_group_name_H-M   'P 1'
#
loop_
_entity.id
_entity.type
_entity.pdbx_description
1 polymer ?
#
loop_
_entity_poly.entity_id
_entity_poly.type
_entity_poly.pdbx_seq_one_letter_code
_entity_poly.pdbx_strand_id
1 'polypeptide(L)'
;QAQLFDSAEYLQPAADGRLCVADANLETVCYGSGDTRVNVNPYITLLHTLFLRSHNRLAKHLAQLRPDWTDERLFAVARTVN
;
A
#
# COMPACT_ATOMS: atom_id res chain seq x y z
N GLN A 1 6.51 -32.82 3.68
CA GLN A 1 5.38 -32.12 4.32
C GLN A 1 5.65 -30.62 4.22
N ALA A 2 5.30 -30.01 3.09
CA ALA A 2 5.52 -28.58 2.82
C ALA A 2 4.40 -28.02 1.92
N GLN A 3 3.19 -28.57 2.04
CA GLN A 3 2.04 -28.26 1.17
C GLN A 3 0.88 -27.58 1.93
N LEU A 4 1.14 -26.89 3.04
CA LEU A 4 0.07 -26.42 3.95
C LEU A 4 -0.04 -24.90 4.15
N PHE A 5 0.56 -24.10 3.25
CA PHE A 5 0.32 -22.66 3.22
C PHE A 5 0.23 -22.17 1.77
N ASP A 6 -0.66 -22.79 0.97
CA ASP A 6 -1.05 -22.18 -0.29
C ASP A 6 -2.08 -21.09 -0.01
N SER A 7 -1.60 -19.85 0.19
CA SER A 7 -2.45 -18.68 0.43
C SER A 7 -3.41 -18.38 -0.73
N ALA A 8 -3.25 -19.02 -1.90
CA ALA A 8 -4.09 -18.81 -3.06
C ALA A 8 -5.54 -19.25 -2.84
N GLU A 9 -5.82 -20.21 -1.96
CA GLU A 9 -7.18 -20.68 -1.67
C GLU A 9 -8.07 -19.59 -1.04
N TYR A 10 -7.48 -18.66 -0.29
CA TYR A 10 -8.19 -17.55 0.35
C TYR A 10 -8.17 -16.25 -0.47
N LEU A 11 -7.41 -16.22 -1.56
CA LEU A 11 -7.30 -15.07 -2.44
C LEU A 11 -8.16 -15.33 -3.67
N GLN A 12 -9.48 -15.24 -3.49
CA GLN A 12 -10.36 -15.24 -4.65
C GLN A 12 -10.01 -14.01 -5.51
N PRO A 13 -9.72 -14.19 -6.82
CA PRO A 13 -9.49 -13.05 -7.69
C PRO A 13 -10.78 -12.23 -7.75
N ALA A 14 -10.70 -10.94 -7.39
CA ALA A 14 -11.78 -10.02 -7.66
C ALA A 14 -12.05 -9.96 -9.18
N ALA A 15 -13.23 -9.50 -9.57
CA ALA A 15 -13.69 -9.49 -10.97
C ALA A 15 -12.75 -8.72 -11.94
N ASP A 16 -11.83 -7.91 -11.42
CA ASP A 16 -10.85 -7.11 -12.14
C ASP A 16 -9.44 -7.75 -12.20
N GLY A 17 -9.27 -8.97 -11.69
CA GLY A 17 -7.98 -9.67 -11.63
C GLY A 17 -7.07 -9.18 -10.50
N ARG A 18 -7.55 -8.30 -9.60
CA ARG A 18 -6.84 -7.99 -8.35
C ARG A 18 -7.11 -9.08 -7.33
N LEU A 19 -6.06 -9.48 -6.62
CA LEU A 19 -6.21 -10.32 -5.44
C LEU A 19 -6.78 -9.39 -4.36
N CYS A 20 -7.91 -9.73 -3.74
CA CYS A 20 -8.48 -8.94 -2.65
C CYS A 20 -8.99 -9.88 -1.56
N VAL A 21 -9.12 -9.34 -0.34
CA VAL A 21 -9.68 -10.12 0.78
C VAL A 21 -11.20 -9.95 0.75
N ALA A 22 -11.94 -11.05 0.71
CA ALA A 22 -13.39 -11.06 0.91
C ALA A 22 -13.69 -11.58 2.33
N ASP A 23 -14.59 -10.91 3.04
CA ASP A 23 -15.07 -11.39 4.33
C ASP A 23 -16.15 -12.49 4.17
N ALA A 24 -16.61 -13.06 5.29
CA ALA A 24 -17.65 -14.08 5.29
C ALA A 24 -19.02 -13.59 4.77
N ASN A 25 -19.22 -12.26 4.69
CA ASN A 25 -20.41 -11.61 4.15
C ASN A 25 -20.24 -11.22 2.67
N LEU A 26 -19.15 -11.64 2.01
CA LEU A 26 -18.77 -11.27 0.64
C LEU A 26 -18.43 -9.79 0.46
N GLU A 27 -18.18 -9.05 1.55
CA GLU A 27 -17.63 -7.71 1.47
C GLU A 27 -16.15 -7.79 1.10
N THR A 28 -15.79 -7.12 0.00
CA THR A 28 -14.42 -7.16 -0.52
C THR A 28 -13.64 -5.93 -0.05
N VAL A 29 -12.51 -6.15 0.61
CA VAL A 29 -11.55 -5.11 0.98
C VAL A 29 -10.34 -5.20 0.03
N CYS A 30 -10.14 -4.16 -0.76
CA CYS A 30 -9.00 -4.01 -1.67
C CYS A 30 -8.19 -2.77 -1.28
N TYR A 31 -6.89 -2.93 -1.05
CA TYR A 31 -5.97 -1.81 -0.92
C TYR A 31 -5.47 -1.36 -2.30
N GLY A 32 -5.19 -0.06 -2.40
CA GLY A 32 -4.61 0.57 -3.60
C GLY A 32 -3.15 0.96 -3.37
N SER A 33 -2.29 0.70 -4.35
CA SER A 33 -0.93 1.21 -4.39
C SER A 33 -0.43 1.36 -5.83
N GLY A 34 0.80 1.84 -6.01
CA GLY A 34 1.46 1.84 -7.32
C GLY A 34 1.85 0.43 -7.83
N ASP A 35 1.75 -0.60 -6.99
CA ASP A 35 2.00 -2.00 -7.30
C ASP A 35 0.69 -2.81 -7.21
N THR A 36 0.42 -3.63 -8.22
CA THR A 36 -0.79 -4.47 -8.32
C THR A 36 -0.81 -5.61 -7.29
N ARG A 37 0.34 -5.93 -6.70
CA ARG A 37 0.52 -7.04 -5.75
C ARG A 37 0.28 -6.63 -4.30
N VAL A 38 -0.16 -5.39 -4.05
CA VAL A 38 -0.38 -4.83 -2.69
C VAL A 38 -1.25 -5.73 -1.81
N ASN A 39 -2.16 -6.50 -2.41
CA ASN A 39 -3.13 -7.34 -1.71
C ASN A 39 -2.80 -8.84 -1.73
N VAL A 40 -1.68 -9.28 -2.33
CA VAL A 40 -1.31 -10.71 -2.41
C VAL A 40 -1.12 -11.31 -1.01
N ASN A 41 -0.61 -10.52 -0.07
CA ASN A 41 -0.37 -10.95 1.30
C ASN A 41 -0.44 -9.71 2.24
N PRO A 42 -1.06 -9.82 3.43
CA PRO A 42 -1.17 -8.71 4.38
C PRO A 42 0.18 -8.08 4.78
N TYR A 43 1.28 -8.82 4.76
CA TYR A 43 2.62 -8.28 5.02
C TYR A 43 3.07 -7.31 3.92
N ILE A 44 2.73 -7.59 2.66
CA ILE A 44 3.01 -6.67 1.54
C ILE A 44 2.18 -5.40 1.71
N THR A 45 0.88 -5.54 2.00
CA THR A 45 -0.01 -4.41 2.31
C THR A 45 0.53 -3.55 3.45
N LEU A 46 1.02 -4.19 4.52
CA LEU A 46 1.61 -3.51 5.66
C LEU A 46 2.84 -2.69 5.25
N LEU A 47 3.76 -3.26 4.45
CA LEU A 47 4.93 -2.55 3.94
C LEU A 47 4.53 -1.32 3.10
N HIS A 48 3.59 -1.46 2.15
CA HIS A 48 3.07 -0.32 1.39
C HIS A 48 2.48 0.77 2.28
N THR A 49 1.74 0.36 3.31
CA THR A 49 1.15 1.28 4.29
C THR A 49 2.22 2.02 5.09
N LEU A 50 3.28 1.33 5.50
CA LEU A 50 4.41 1.95 6.21
C LEU A 50 5.13 2.99 5.34
N PHE A 51 5.43 2.66 4.07
CA PHE A 51 6.05 3.60 3.14
C PHE A 51 5.16 4.82 2.86
N LEU A 52 3.85 4.64 2.72
CA LEU A 52 2.90 5.75 2.56
C LEU A 52 2.92 6.69 3.77
N ARG A 53 2.89 6.13 4.99
CA ARG A 53 2.91 6.93 6.23
C ARG A 53 4.24 7.66 6.41
N SER A 54 5.35 7.00 6.06
CA SER A 54 6.68 7.59 6.07
C SER A 54 6.80 8.75 5.09
N HIS A 55 6.34 8.59 3.84
CA HIS A 55 6.28 9.67 2.85
C HIS A 55 5.51 10.88 3.38
N ASN A 56 4.30 10.66 3.92
CA ASN A 56 3.47 11.74 4.46
C ASN A 56 4.12 12.42 5.68
N ARG A 57 4.85 11.67 6.51
CA ARG A 57 5.61 12.23 7.63
C ARG A 57 6.76 13.10 7.14
N LEU A 58 7.52 12.64 6.15
CA LEU A 58 8.62 13.40 5.54
C LEU A 58 8.09 14.68 4.88
N ALA A 59 7.04 14.60 4.07
CA ALA A 59 6.43 15.74 3.41
C ALA A 59 5.94 16.80 4.42
N LYS A 60 5.27 16.38 5.51
CA LYS A 60 4.85 17.29 6.60
C LYS A 60 6.02 18.00 7.27
N HIS A 61 7.11 17.28 7.52
CA HIS A 61 8.30 17.87 8.14
C HIS A 61 9.00 18.85 7.18
N LEU A 62 9.10 18.48 5.90
CA LEU A 62 9.65 19.36 4.87
C LEU A 62 8.82 20.65 4.71
N ALA A 63 7.49 20.57 4.78
CA ALA A 63 6.62 21.74 4.69
C ALA A 63 6.83 22.72 5.86
N GLN A 64 7.15 22.22 7.06
CA GLN A 64 7.50 23.06 8.21
C GLN A 64 8.86 23.75 8.03
N LEU A 65 9.84 23.03 7.48
CA LEU A 65 11.19 23.54 7.24
C LEU A 65 11.25 24.50 6.04
N ARG A 66 10.40 24.28 5.03
CA ARG A 66 10.37 25.00 3.75
C ARG A 66 8.95 25.44 3.40
N PRO A 67 8.43 26.50 4.06
CA PRO A 67 7.07 26.99 3.83
C PRO A 67 6.83 27.54 2.42
N ASP A 68 7.91 27.85 1.68
CA ASP A 68 7.91 28.35 0.31
C ASP A 68 7.74 27.24 -0.76
N TRP A 69 7.84 25.97 -0.38
CA TRP A 69 7.78 24.87 -1.34
C TRP A 69 6.35 24.53 -1.74
N THR A 70 6.16 24.28 -3.04
CA THR A 70 4.89 23.77 -3.58
C THR A 70 4.69 22.30 -3.21
N ASP A 71 3.44 21.84 -3.32
CA ASP A 71 3.09 20.44 -3.09
C ASP A 71 3.90 19.48 -3.98
N GLU A 72 4.06 19.78 -5.27
CA GLU A 72 4.86 18.96 -6.19
C GLU A 72 6.31 18.83 -5.73
N ARG A 73 6.89 19.92 -5.20
CA ARG A 73 8.27 19.91 -4.71
C ARG A 73 8.38 19.06 -3.44
N LEU A 74 7.45 19.20 -2.51
CA LEU A 74 7.38 18.41 -1.28
C LEU A 74 7.24 16.92 -1.61
N PHE A 75 6.33 16.57 -2.51
CA PHE A 75 6.12 15.20 -2.99
C PHE A 75 7.39 14.63 -3.62
N ALA A 76 8.01 15.34 -4.56
CA ALA A 76 9.19 14.84 -5.28
C ALA A 76 10.38 14.58 -4.34
N VAL A 77 10.61 15.48 -3.38
CA VAL A 77 11.69 15.33 -2.40
C VAL A 77 11.37 14.21 -1.40
N ALA A 78 10.15 14.18 -0.84
CA ALA A 78 9.75 13.11 0.07
C ALA A 78 9.81 11.73 -0.61
N ARG A 79 9.46 11.63 -1.90
CA ARG A 79 9.58 10.41 -2.72
C ARG A 79 11.04 9.99 -2.94
N THR A 80 11.97 10.94 -3.01
CA THR A 80 13.40 10.63 -3.25
C THR A 80 14.06 10.04 -2.00
N VAL A 81 13.60 10.44 -0.81
CA VAL A 81 14.17 10.00 0.48
C VAL A 81 13.54 8.70 0.97
N ASN A 82 12.25 8.51 0.69
CA ASN A 82 11.46 7.37 1.16
C ASN A 82 11.69 6.11 0.35
#